data_AF-A0A5R9E5B7-F1
#
_entry.id   AF-A0A5R9E5B7-F1
#
_cell.length_a   1.000
_cell.length_b   1.000
_cell.length_c   1.000
_cell.angle_alpha   90.00
_cell.angle_beta   90.00
_cell.angle_gamma   90.00
#
_symmetry.space_group_name_H-M   'P 1'
#
loop_
_entity.id
_entity.type
_entity.pdbx_description
1 polymer ?
#
loop_
_entity_poly.entity_id
_entity_poly.type
_entity_poly.pdbx_seq_one_letter_code
_entity_poly.pdbx_strand_id
1 'polypeptide(L)'
;MRRVISELMARRINEYLADPSGASAIPRIYPPASQQEISQLEATAGQLLDSYYREFLSVTDGMDGFYLSHCVLGCRNRSGGRGAGVLQFRDGTREDGTPADVGLPDDVMLFPVSVNRDVSQAIFMIDCPDVLPERIW
;
A
#
# COMPACT_ATOMS: atom_id res chain seq x y z
N MET A 1 15.79 -13.23 -7.64
CA MET A 1 15.57 -11.86 -7.10
C MET A 1 15.92 -10.76 -8.09
N ARG A 2 17.20 -10.57 -8.51
CA ARG A 2 17.57 -9.55 -9.52
C ARG A 2 16.73 -9.61 -10.81
N ARG A 3 16.44 -10.81 -11.32
CA ARG A 3 15.62 -11.03 -12.51
C ARG A 3 14.17 -10.51 -12.38
N VAL A 4 13.53 -10.74 -11.23
CA VAL A 4 12.14 -10.31 -10.97
C VAL A 4 12.05 -8.78 -10.91
N ILE A 5 13.01 -8.14 -10.23
CA ILE A 5 13.08 -6.67 -10.18
C ILE A 5 13.30 -6.09 -11.58
N SER A 6 14.20 -6.68 -12.37
CA SER A 6 14.45 -6.23 -13.74
C SER A 6 13.22 -6.38 -14.65
N GLU A 7 12.49 -7.50 -14.54
CA GLU A 7 11.26 -7.73 -15.31
C GLU A 7 10.14 -6.76 -14.90
N LEU A 8 9.96 -6.53 -13.60
CA LEU A 8 9.01 -5.54 -13.08
C LEU A 8 9.34 -4.13 -13.60
N MET A 9 10.60 -3.70 -13.47
CA MET A 9 11.02 -2.39 -13.92
C MET A 9 10.89 -2.21 -15.43
N ALA A 10 11.26 -3.23 -16.22
CA ALA A 10 11.11 -3.19 -17.68
C ALA A 10 9.64 -3.03 -18.08
N ARG A 11 8.74 -3.77 -17.44
CA ARG A 11 7.29 -3.64 -17.66
C ARG A 11 6.80 -2.23 -17.34
N ARG A 12 7.19 -1.68 -16.19
CA ARG A 12 6.73 -0.36 -15.75
C ARG A 12 7.29 0.78 -16.59
N ILE A 13 8.54 0.66 -17.06
CA ILE A 13 9.12 1.61 -18.01
C ILE A 13 8.31 1.59 -19.31
N ASN A 14 7.96 0.41 -19.83
CA ASN A 14 7.15 0.31 -21.05
C ASN A 14 5.76 0.93 -20.86
N GLU A 15 5.11 0.69 -19.73
CA GLU A 15 3.80 1.28 -19.41
C GLU A 15 3.89 2.82 -19.29
N TYR A 16 4.94 3.35 -18.66
CA TYR A 16 5.20 4.78 -18.59
C TYR A 16 5.43 5.41 -19.98
N LEU A 17 6.24 4.77 -20.84
CA LEU A 17 6.52 5.24 -22.19
C LEU A 17 5.30 5.16 -23.13
N ALA A 18 4.39 4.23 -22.85
CA ALA A 18 3.16 4.04 -23.62
C ALA A 18 2.02 4.97 -23.20
N ASP A 19 2.17 5.77 -22.13
CA ASP A 19 1.16 6.71 -21.68
C ASP A 19 1.25 8.07 -22.41
N PRO A 20 0.35 8.36 -23.36
CA PRO A 20 0.37 9.62 -24.11
C PRO A 20 -0.09 10.82 -23.29
N SER A 21 -0.72 10.62 -22.14
CA SER A 21 -1.25 11.70 -21.29
C SER A 21 -0.19 12.33 -20.39
N GLY A 22 0.93 11.62 -20.17
CA GLY A 22 1.96 12.02 -19.19
C GLY A 22 1.46 12.01 -17.75
N ALA A 23 0.30 11.40 -17.47
CA ALA A 23 -0.26 11.30 -16.12
C ALA A 23 0.45 10.24 -15.27
N SER A 24 1.12 9.28 -15.92
CA SER A 24 1.91 8.24 -15.26
C SER A 24 3.14 8.82 -14.56
N ALA A 25 3.30 8.48 -13.28
CA ALA A 25 4.51 8.81 -12.55
C ALA A 25 5.69 7.96 -13.04
N ILE A 26 6.90 8.54 -13.06
CA ILE A 26 8.12 7.81 -13.38
C ILE A 26 8.27 6.65 -12.37
N PRO A 27 8.34 5.40 -12.82
CA PRO A 27 8.44 4.26 -11.93
C PRO A 27 9.78 4.28 -11.19
N ARG A 28 9.74 4.14 -9.87
CA ARG A 28 10.94 4.10 -9.02
C ARG A 28 10.79 3.00 -7.99
N ILE A 29 11.83 2.18 -7.88
CA ILE A 29 12.02 1.21 -6.80
C ILE A 29 13.08 1.73 -5.81
N TYR A 30 13.08 1.18 -4.61
CA TYR A 30 13.98 1.56 -3.54
C TYR A 30 14.83 0.36 -3.10
N PRO A 31 15.95 0.59 -2.40
CA PRO A 31 16.68 -0.51 -1.76
C PRO A 31 15.74 -1.37 -0.90
N PRO A 32 15.96 -2.69 -0.81
CA PRO A 32 15.16 -3.57 0.03
C PRO A 32 15.07 -3.09 1.48
N ALA A 33 13.92 -3.34 2.12
CA ALA A 33 13.80 -3.23 3.56
C ALA A 33 14.51 -4.41 4.24
N SER A 34 15.16 -4.13 5.37
CA SER A 34 15.68 -5.16 6.26
C SER A 34 14.55 -5.85 7.03
N GLN A 35 14.80 -7.07 7.51
CA GLN A 35 13.86 -7.78 8.38
C GLN A 35 13.52 -6.96 9.64
N GLN A 36 14.48 -6.22 10.19
CA GLN A 36 14.26 -5.35 11.35
C GLN A 36 13.28 -4.22 11.03
N GLU A 37 13.43 -3.56 9.88
CA GLU A 37 12.49 -2.50 9.44
C GLU A 37 11.08 -3.05 9.23
N ILE A 38 10.96 -4.24 8.65
CA ILE A 38 9.68 -4.92 8.44
C ILE A 38 9.02 -5.27 9.79
N SER A 39 9.76 -5.86 10.73
CA SER A 39 9.21 -6.19 12.06
C SER A 39 8.82 -4.95 12.86
N GLN A 40 9.55 -3.84 12.73
CA GLN A 40 9.16 -2.56 13.32
C GLN A 40 7.87 -2.01 12.71
N LEU A 41 7.69 -2.19 11.40
CA LEU A 41 6.46 -1.80 10.72
C LEU A 41 5.27 -2.60 11.22
N GLU A 42 5.41 -3.92 11.39
CA GLU A 42 4.38 -4.80 11.97
C GLU A 42 4.02 -4.40 13.41
N ALA A 43 5.04 -4.13 14.23
CA ALA A 43 4.82 -3.65 15.59
C ALA A 43 4.06 -2.31 15.61
N THR A 44 4.39 -1.40 14.69
CA THR A 44 3.68 -0.11 14.55
C THR A 44 2.27 -0.28 14.00
N ALA A 45 2.07 -1.25 13.11
CA ALA A 45 0.78 -1.57 12.53
C ALA A 45 -0.17 -2.25 13.52
N GLY A 46 0.37 -2.90 14.55
CA GLY A 46 -0.40 -3.75 15.47
C GLY A 46 -0.91 -5.04 14.84
N GLN A 47 -0.40 -5.40 13.65
CA GLN A 47 -0.77 -6.61 12.90
C GLN A 47 0.42 -7.13 12.09
N LEU A 48 0.36 -8.40 11.70
CA LEU A 48 1.32 -8.96 10.75
C LEU A 48 1.06 -8.41 9.35
N LEU A 49 2.11 -8.22 8.56
CA LEU A 49 1.95 -7.94 7.15
C LEU A 49 1.55 -9.20 6.40
N ASP A 50 0.72 -9.03 5.36
CA ASP A 50 0.48 -10.08 4.38
C ASP A 50 1.81 -10.60 3.82
N SER A 51 1.87 -11.91 3.55
CA SER A 51 3.09 -12.58 3.14
C SER A 51 3.67 -12.02 1.84
N TYR A 52 2.82 -11.65 0.87
CA TYR A 52 3.26 -11.08 -0.41
C TYR A 52 3.73 -9.65 -0.26
N TYR A 53 3.08 -8.86 0.60
CA TYR A 53 3.54 -7.51 0.89
C TYR A 53 4.88 -7.52 1.66
N ARG A 54 5.05 -8.46 2.61
CA ARG A 54 6.32 -8.68 3.30
C ARG A 54 7.43 -9.08 2.32
N GLU A 55 7.16 -10.02 1.42
CA GLU A 55 8.09 -10.43 0.39
C GLU A 55 8.45 -9.26 -0.53
N PHE A 56 7.46 -8.47 -0.96
CA PHE A 56 7.66 -7.29 -1.77
C PHE A 56 8.63 -6.29 -1.09
N LEU A 57 8.43 -5.97 0.19
CA LEU A 57 9.30 -5.06 0.94
C LEU A 57 10.74 -5.60 1.08
N SER A 58 10.90 -6.91 1.16
CA SER A 58 12.23 -7.57 1.18
C SER A 58 12.97 -7.49 -0.16
N VAL A 59 12.29 -7.04 -1.23
CA VAL A 59 12.83 -6.90 -2.58
C VAL A 59 12.95 -5.42 -2.96
N THR A 60 12.00 -4.58 -2.55
CA THR A 60 12.00 -3.12 -2.75
C THR A 60 11.22 -2.45 -1.62
N ASP A 61 11.81 -1.48 -0.93
CA ASP A 61 11.16 -0.75 0.17
C ASP A 61 10.12 0.27 -0.36
N GLY A 62 9.04 -0.23 -0.95
CA GLY A 62 8.03 0.56 -1.65
C GLY A 62 8.31 0.73 -3.14
N MET A 63 7.45 1.49 -3.81
CA MET A 63 7.58 1.78 -5.24
C MET A 63 6.73 3.00 -5.63
N ASP A 64 7.29 3.93 -6.39
CA ASP A 64 6.51 4.98 -7.06
C ASP A 64 6.07 4.53 -8.45
N GLY A 65 4.96 5.09 -8.92
CA GLY A 65 4.47 4.82 -10.27
C GLY A 65 4.06 3.36 -10.44
N PHE A 66 3.43 2.78 -9.42
CA PHE A 66 2.59 1.59 -9.53
C PHE A 66 1.25 1.96 -10.19
N TYR A 67 0.47 0.96 -10.63
CA TYR A 67 -0.83 1.09 -11.32
C TYR A 67 -1.55 2.44 -11.12
N LEU A 68 -1.86 3.16 -12.21
CA LEU A 68 -2.49 4.49 -12.18
C LEU A 68 -1.79 5.53 -11.28
N SER A 69 -0.46 5.59 -11.31
CA SER A 69 0.36 6.52 -10.51
C SER A 69 0.27 6.34 -8.99
N HIS A 70 -0.21 5.18 -8.55
CA HIS A 70 -0.14 4.79 -7.16
C HIS A 70 1.32 4.69 -6.68
N CYS A 71 1.53 5.05 -5.42
CA CYS A 71 2.73 4.78 -4.66
C CYS A 71 2.45 3.57 -3.77
N VAL A 72 3.24 2.50 -3.89
CA VAL A 72 3.28 1.43 -2.89
C VAL A 72 4.21 1.90 -1.77
N LEU A 73 3.69 1.95 -0.55
CA LEU A 73 4.42 2.45 0.61
C LEU A 73 5.48 1.42 1.01
N GLY A 74 6.66 1.90 1.40
CA GLY A 74 7.69 1.16 2.08
C GLY A 74 7.63 1.38 3.59
N CYS A 75 8.61 0.89 4.33
CA CYS A 75 8.85 1.22 5.72
C CYS A 75 9.24 2.69 5.89
N ARG A 76 10.07 3.24 4.99
CA ARG A 76 10.70 4.56 5.17
C ARG A 76 9.86 5.75 4.72
N ASN A 77 8.88 5.57 3.83
CA ASN A 77 8.13 6.67 3.22
C ASN A 77 6.75 6.92 3.88
N ARG A 78 6.60 6.53 5.16
CA ARG A 78 5.33 6.60 5.90
C ARG A 78 5.11 7.86 6.73
N SER A 79 6.16 8.56 7.13
CA SER A 79 6.08 9.71 8.05
C SER A 79 6.00 11.08 7.37
N GLY A 80 5.97 11.14 6.03
CA GLY A 80 5.94 12.41 5.31
C GLY A 80 5.33 12.31 3.91
N GLY A 81 4.91 13.45 3.36
CA GLY A 81 4.28 13.53 2.04
C GLY A 81 3.06 12.60 1.94
N ARG A 82 3.05 11.74 0.92
CA ARG A 82 1.98 10.75 0.69
C ARG A 82 1.77 9.79 1.87
N GLY A 83 2.81 9.47 2.63
CA GLY A 83 2.71 8.61 3.81
C GLY A 83 1.93 9.26 4.96
N ALA A 84 2.10 10.57 5.17
CA ALA A 84 1.28 11.29 6.16
C ALA A 84 -0.16 11.47 5.65
N GLY A 85 -0.31 11.80 4.36
CA GLY A 85 -1.62 11.97 3.73
C GLY A 85 -2.49 10.71 3.78
N VAL A 86 -1.92 9.53 3.51
CA VAL A 86 -2.69 8.28 3.54
C VAL A 86 -3.15 7.90 4.96
N LEU A 87 -2.40 8.29 5.99
CA LEU A 87 -2.82 8.11 7.38
C LEU A 87 -4.01 9.01 7.71
N GLN A 88 -4.00 10.27 7.26
CA GLN A 88 -5.15 11.17 7.39
C GLN A 88 -6.36 10.65 6.60
N PHE A 89 -6.15 10.16 5.37
CA PHE A 89 -7.21 9.56 4.55
C PHE A 89 -7.83 8.33 5.21
N ARG A 90 -7.00 7.47 5.83
CA ARG A 90 -7.46 6.33 6.63
C ARG A 90 -8.33 6.77 7.80
N ASP A 91 -7.91 7.81 8.52
CA ASP A 91 -8.63 8.29 9.69
C ASP A 91 -10.00 8.86 9.28
N GLY A 92 -10.07 9.64 8.20
CA GLY A 92 -11.34 10.09 7.62
C GLY A 92 -12.23 8.93 7.14
N THR A 93 -11.65 7.91 6.50
CA THR A 93 -12.38 6.69 6.07
C THR A 93 -13.06 6.00 7.26
N ARG A 94 -12.42 6.00 8.44
CA ARG A 94 -12.99 5.44 9.67
C ARG A 94 -14.06 6.33 10.27
N GLU A 95 -13.82 7.63 10.33
CA GLU A 95 -14.77 8.62 10.86
C GLU A 95 -16.08 8.65 10.05
N ASP A 96 -15.98 8.46 8.74
CA ASP A 96 -17.14 8.41 7.83
C ASP A 96 -17.92 7.09 7.91
N GLY A 97 -17.47 6.10 8.70
CA GLY A 97 -18.14 4.79 8.83
C GLY A 97 -17.99 3.88 7.60
N THR A 98 -17.07 4.21 6.69
CA THR A 98 -16.89 3.47 5.42
C THR A 98 -16.66 1.96 5.62
N PRO A 99 -15.87 1.48 6.64
CA PRO A 99 -15.75 0.05 6.89
C PRO A 99 -17.10 -0.65 7.07
N ALA A 100 -18.00 -0.05 7.83
CA ALA A 100 -19.32 -0.60 8.10
C ALA A 100 -20.15 -0.72 6.82
N ASP A 101 -20.11 0.32 5.98
CA ASP A 101 -20.85 0.40 4.71
C ASP A 101 -20.43 -0.69 3.72
N VAL A 102 -19.17 -1.11 3.75
CA VAL A 102 -18.64 -2.20 2.92
C VAL A 102 -18.68 -3.58 3.61
N GLY A 103 -19.35 -3.67 4.77
CA GLY A 103 -19.55 -4.93 5.49
C GLY A 103 -18.39 -5.38 6.39
N LEU A 104 -17.41 -4.51 6.65
CA LEU A 104 -16.33 -4.76 7.59
C LEU A 104 -16.72 -4.34 9.03
N PRO A 105 -16.05 -4.88 10.06
CA PRO A 105 -16.16 -4.38 11.42
C PRO A 105 -15.71 -2.92 11.55
N ASP A 106 -16.33 -2.14 12.43
CA ASP A 106 -15.98 -0.72 12.65
C ASP A 106 -14.57 -0.55 13.22
N ASP A 107 -14.10 -1.54 13.98
CA ASP A 107 -12.78 -1.60 14.59
C ASP A 107 -11.72 -2.28 13.71
N VAL A 108 -12.06 -2.63 12.45
CA VAL A 108 -11.12 -3.28 11.54
C VAL A 108 -9.84 -2.46 11.37
N MET A 109 -8.70 -3.14 11.43
CA MET A 109 -7.41 -2.50 11.19
C MET A 109 -7.24 -2.24 9.70
N LEU A 110 -7.17 -0.95 9.34
CA LEU A 110 -6.91 -0.49 7.97
C LEU A 110 -5.43 -0.12 7.87
N PHE A 111 -4.62 -1.03 7.35
CA PHE A 111 -3.20 -0.77 7.18
C PHE A 111 -2.90 -0.25 5.76
N PRO A 112 -2.42 0.99 5.59
CA PRO A 112 -2.22 1.56 4.26
C PRO A 112 -1.03 0.88 3.56
N VAL A 113 -1.30 0.35 2.36
CA VAL A 113 -0.33 -0.30 1.48
C VAL A 113 0.02 0.60 0.30
N SER A 114 -0.98 1.30 -0.25
CA SER A 114 -0.78 2.14 -1.42
C SER A 114 -1.70 3.34 -1.42
N VAL A 115 -1.28 4.42 -2.08
CA VAL A 115 -2.04 5.65 -2.24
C VAL A 115 -1.77 6.27 -3.60
N ASN A 116 -2.78 6.86 -4.22
CA ASN A 116 -2.62 7.61 -5.46
C ASN A 116 -1.91 8.96 -5.23
N ARG A 117 -1.69 9.71 -6.31
CA ARG A 117 -0.84 10.91 -6.28
C ARG A 117 -1.41 12.04 -5.41
N ASP A 118 -2.72 12.24 -5.46
CA ASP A 118 -3.48 13.30 -4.79
C ASP A 118 -4.09 12.84 -3.46
N VAL A 119 -3.88 11.58 -3.07
CA VAL A 119 -4.36 11.01 -1.80
C VAL A 119 -5.89 10.93 -1.71
N SER A 120 -6.56 10.85 -2.87
CA SER A 120 -8.01 10.64 -2.95
C SER A 120 -8.39 9.15 -2.99
N GLN A 121 -7.42 8.25 -3.25
CA GLN A 121 -7.63 6.81 -3.26
C GLN A 121 -6.47 6.09 -2.57
N ALA A 122 -6.82 5.11 -1.74
CA ALA A 122 -5.85 4.27 -1.04
C ALA A 122 -6.24 2.79 -1.10
N ILE A 123 -5.24 1.93 -1.04
CA ILE A 123 -5.40 0.48 -0.87
C ILE A 123 -4.97 0.15 0.54
N PHE A 124 -5.87 -0.47 1.28
CA PHE A 124 -5.64 -0.95 2.63
C PHE A 124 -5.51 -2.46 2.63
N MET A 125 -4.58 -2.95 3.43
CA MET A 125 -4.58 -4.32 3.91
C MET A 125 -5.41 -4.37 5.18
N ILE A 126 -6.28 -5.37 5.26
CA ILE A 126 -7.14 -5.61 6.41
C ILE A 126 -6.71 -6.90 7.10
N ASP A 127 -6.62 -6.86 8.42
CA ASP A 127 -6.49 -8.07 9.24
C ASP A 127 -7.89 -8.41 9.75
N CYS A 128 -8.57 -9.29 9.02
CA CYS A 128 -9.93 -9.72 9.33
C CYS A 128 -10.01 -11.24 9.21
N PRO A 129 -10.66 -11.95 10.16
CA PRO A 129 -10.87 -13.38 10.01
C PRO A 129 -11.67 -13.71 8.74
N ASP A 130 -11.34 -14.83 8.08
CA ASP A 130 -11.97 -15.30 6.84
C ASP A 130 -13.51 -15.44 6.93
N VAL A 131 -14.04 -15.52 8.15
CA VAL A 131 -15.48 -15.55 8.44
C VAL A 131 -15.86 -14.24 9.09
N LEU A 132 -16.36 -13.30 8.28
CA LEU A 132 -17.15 -12.19 8.79
C LEU A 132 -18.44 -12.77 9.40
N PRO A 133 -18.83 -12.42 10.63
CA PRO A 133 -20.10 -12.88 11.19
C PRO A 133 -21.23 -12.50 10.22
N GLU A 134 -22.08 -13.48 9.88
CA GLU A 134 -23.24 -13.25 9.01
C GLU A 134 -24.04 -12.06 9.54
N ARG A 135 -24.07 -10.97 8.76
CA ARG A 135 -24.98 -9.86 9.05
C ARG A 135 -26.39 -10.32 8.68
N ILE A 136 -27.21 -10.58 9.69
CA ILE A 136 -28.67 -10.68 9.52
C ILE A 136 -29.17 -9.25 9.38
N TRP A 137 -29.50 -8.85 8.14
CA TRP A 137 -30.26 -7.63 7.85
C TRP A 137 -31.75 -7.94 7.91
#